data_AF-A0AA51P4X8-F1
#
_entry.id   AF-A0AA51P4X8-F1
#
_cell.length_a   1.000
_cell.length_b   1.000
_cell.length_c   1.000
_cell.angle_alpha   90.00
_cell.angle_beta   90.00
_cell.angle_gamma   90.00
#
_symmetry.space_group_name_H-M   'P 1'
#
loop_
_entity.id
_entity.type
_entity.pdbx_description
1 polymer ?
#
loop_
_entity_poly.entity_id
_entity_poly.type
_entity_poly.pdbx_seq_one_letter_code
_entity_poly.pdbx_strand_id
1 'polypeptide(L)' 'HCQCVLADGVERGILSANRMLPGPSIQVCENDKVVVDVENHMEGMEVTLHWHGIWQRGSQYYDGVPFVTQCPIQQGNTF' A
#
# COMPACT_ATOMS: atom_id res chain seq x y z
N HIS A 1 -10.53 -14.01 11.42
CA HIS A 1 -9.22 -14.20 12.11
C HIS A 1 -8.66 -12.80 12.34
N CYS A 2 -8.36 -12.34 13.57
CA CYS A 2 -7.91 -10.94 13.72
C CYS A 2 -6.60 -10.74 12.96
N GLN A 3 -6.57 -9.83 11.99
CA GLN A 3 -5.32 -9.35 11.37
C GLN A 3 -4.62 -8.34 12.30
N CYS A 4 -4.47 -8.72 13.57
CA CYS A 4 -3.87 -7.90 14.62
C CYS A 4 -2.33 -7.85 14.45
N VAL A 5 -1.71 -6.72 14.77
CA VAL A 5 -0.24 -6.53 14.85
C VAL A 5 0.14 -5.93 16.20
N LEU A 6 1.36 -6.18 16.68
CA LEU A 6 1.88 -5.56 17.90
C LEU A 6 2.20 -4.09 17.65
N ALA A 7 1.57 -3.21 18.41
CA ALA A 7 1.85 -1.78 18.44
C ALA A 7 2.01 -1.33 19.90
N ASP A 8 3.15 -0.73 20.22
CA ASP A 8 3.51 -0.29 21.58
C ASP A 8 3.39 -1.41 22.64
N GLY A 9 3.70 -2.64 22.24
CA GLY A 9 3.63 -3.83 23.10
C GLY A 9 2.23 -4.41 23.31
N VAL A 10 1.21 -3.90 22.61
CA VAL A 10 -0.18 -4.40 22.68
C VAL A 10 -0.68 -4.77 21.29
N GLU A 11 -1.38 -5.89 21.16
CA GLU A 11 -2.02 -6.27 19.89
C GLU A 11 -3.17 -5.33 19.56
N ARG A 12 -3.16 -4.81 18.33
CA ARG A 12 -4.21 -3.93 17.81
C ARG A 12 -4.53 -4.30 16.36
N GLY A 13 -5.79 -4.15 15.97
CA GLY A 13 -6.19 -4.16 14.56
C GLY A 13 -5.77 -2.83 13.93
N ILE A 14 -4.70 -2.86 13.12
CA ILE A 14 -4.14 -1.68 12.46
C ILE A 14 -3.89 -2.04 11.00
N LEU A 15 -4.15 -1.08 10.11
CA LEU A 15 -3.74 -1.19 8.72
C LEU A 15 -2.21 -1.31 8.63
N SER A 16 -1.74 -2.42 8.09
CA SER A 16 -0.32 -2.70 7.95
C SER A 16 -0.02 -3.33 6.60
N ALA A 17 1.13 -3.01 6.03
CA ALA A 17 1.65 -3.70 4.86
C ALA A 17 2.43 -4.93 5.33
N ASN A 18 2.09 -6.11 4.81
CA ASN A 18 2.74 -7.38 5.15
C ASN A 18 2.84 -7.65 6.67
N ARG A 19 1.85 -7.21 7.45
CA ARG A 19 1.82 -7.33 8.92
C ARG A 19 3.01 -6.66 9.63
N MET A 20 3.62 -5.66 9.01
CA MET A 20 4.73 -4.89 9.57
C MET A 20 4.30 -3.47 9.93
N LEU A 21 4.79 -2.97 11.05
CA LEU A 21 4.64 -1.59 11.49
C LEU A 21 5.98 -1.08 12.06
N PRO A 22 6.70 -0.17 11.36
CA PRO A 22 6.38 0.40 10.05
C PRO A 22 6.39 -0.66 8.92
N GLY A 23 5.77 -0.33 7.79
CA GLY A 23 5.77 -1.19 6.60
C GLY A 23 7.19 -1.44 6.06
N PRO A 24 7.36 -2.40 5.13
CA PRO A 24 8.66 -2.74 4.58
C PRO A 24 9.30 -1.55 3.84
N SER A 25 10.60 -1.36 4.04
CA SER A 25 11.36 -0.33 3.32
C SER A 25 11.64 -0.74 1.88
N ILE A 26 11.47 0.17 0.93
CA ILE A 26 11.92 0.02 -0.45
C ILE A 26 13.16 0.89 -0.63
N GLN A 27 14.30 0.27 -0.94
CA GLN A 27 15.57 0.94 -1.19
C GLN A 27 16.07 0.56 -2.58
N VAL A 28 16.25 1.57 -3.42
CA VAL A 28 16.62 1.41 -4.83
C VAL A 28 17.59 2.53 -5.23
N CYS A 29 18.26 2.36 -6.37
CA CYS A 29 19.10 3.39 -6.96
C CYS A 29 18.26 4.37 -7.80
N GLU A 30 18.83 5.53 -8.10
CA GLU A 30 18.21 6.48 -9.02
C GLU A 30 17.98 5.82 -10.39
N ASN A 31 16.78 6.01 -10.96
CA ASN A 31 16.31 5.44 -12.22
C ASN A 31 16.00 3.94 -12.22
N ASP A 32 16.06 3.26 -11.08
CA ASP A 32 15.54 1.90 -10.97
C ASP A 32 14.02 1.85 -11.21
N LYS A 33 13.56 0.80 -11.87
CA LYS A 33 12.13 0.52 -12.02
C LYS A 33 11.65 -0.28 -10.82
N VAL A 34 10.73 0.31 -10.06
CA VAL A 34 10.03 -0.36 -8.97
C VAL A 34 8.72 -0.95 -9.49
N VAL A 35 8.50 -2.24 -9.26
CA VAL A 35 7.23 -2.92 -9.51
C VAL A 35 6.77 -3.52 -8.19
N VAL A 36 5.58 -3.14 -7.75
CA VAL A 36 4.99 -3.58 -6.48
C VAL A 36 3.56 -4.00 -6.78
N ASP A 37 3.27 -5.28 -6.56
CA ASP A 37 1.92 -5.81 -6.61
C ASP A 37 1.26 -5.57 -5.24
N VAL A 38 0.16 -4.81 -5.21
CA VAL A 38 -0.56 -4.50 -3.97
C VAL A 38 -1.84 -5.34 -3.91
N GLU A 39 -1.83 -6.37 -3.07
CA GLU A 39 -3.02 -7.21 -2.81
C GLU A 39 -3.77 -6.71 -1.58
N ASN A 40 -5.06 -6.39 -1.75
CA ASN A 40 -5.90 -5.91 -0.67
C ASN A 40 -6.54 -7.06 0.13
N HIS A 41 -5.96 -7.36 1.30
CA HIS A 41 -6.47 -8.36 2.25
C HIS A 41 -7.46 -7.82 3.29
N MET A 42 -7.91 -6.56 3.17
CA MET A 42 -8.79 -5.92 4.14
C MET A 42 -10.25 -6.28 3.89
N GLU A 43 -10.88 -6.94 4.87
CA GLU A 43 -12.29 -7.30 4.78
C GLU A 43 -13.21 -6.07 4.75
N GLY A 44 -14.01 -5.95 3.69
CA GLY A 44 -15.02 -4.90 3.52
C GLY A 44 -14.47 -3.50 3.29
N MET A 45 -13.16 -3.34 3.04
CA MET A 45 -12.53 -2.04 2.83
C MET A 45 -11.77 -1.99 1.52
N GLU A 46 -11.84 -0.84 0.85
CA GLU A 46 -11.00 -0.52 -0.30
C GLU A 46 -9.74 0.24 0.14
N VAL A 47 -8.66 0.13 -0.64
CA VAL A 47 -7.38 0.78 -0.32
C VAL A 47 -6.69 1.32 -1.57
N THR A 48 -5.83 2.31 -1.36
CA THR A 48 -4.86 2.79 -2.35
C THR A 48 -3.51 3.01 -1.66
N LEU A 49 -2.42 3.01 -2.42
CA LEU A 49 -1.07 3.24 -1.92
C LEU A 49 -0.45 4.43 -2.66
N HIS A 50 -0.14 5.51 -1.94
CA HIS A 50 0.49 6.70 -2.51
C HIS A 50 2.01 6.71 -2.29
N TRP A 51 2.75 7.02 -3.35
CA TRP A 51 4.21 7.10 -3.35
C TRP A 51 4.68 8.53 -3.07
N HIS A 52 4.64 8.92 -1.79
CA HIS A 52 4.94 10.29 -1.39
C HIS A 52 6.30 10.78 -1.90
N GLY A 53 6.30 11.89 -2.65
CA GLY A 53 7.51 12.52 -3.20
C GLY A 53 7.95 12.01 -4.57
N ILE A 54 7.32 10.97 -5.12
CA ILE A 54 7.59 10.49 -6.48
C ILE A 54 6.78 11.32 -7.48
N TRP A 55 7.45 11.78 -8.54
CA TRP A 55 6.86 12.70 -9.52
C TRP A 55 5.90 12.03 -10.52
N GLN A 56 5.96 10.69 -10.64
CA GLN A 56 5.12 9.88 -11.53
C GLN A 56 5.08 10.35 -13.00
N ARG A 57 6.21 10.82 -13.55
CA ARG A 57 6.28 11.32 -14.93
C ARG A 57 6.07 10.17 -15.93
N GLY A 58 4.93 10.19 -16.62
CA GLY A 58 4.55 9.14 -17.58
C GLY A 58 3.94 7.90 -16.93
N SER A 59 3.74 7.91 -15.61
CA SER A 59 3.24 6.81 -14.80
C SER A 59 2.14 7.27 -13.83
N GLN A 60 1.41 8.33 -14.17
CA GLN A 60 0.47 9.03 -13.29
C GLN A 60 -0.62 8.12 -12.70
N TYR A 61 -1.01 7.09 -13.45
CA TYR A 61 -2.01 6.10 -13.02
C TYR A 61 -1.54 5.22 -11.85
N TYR A 62 -0.25 5.26 -11.50
CA TYR A 62 0.32 4.60 -10.32
C TYR A 62 0.55 5.54 -9.12
N ASP A 63 0.06 6.79 -9.16
CA ASP A 63 0.25 7.74 -8.05
C ASP A 63 -0.54 7.36 -6.78
N GLY A 64 -1.61 6.57 -6.90
CA GLY A 64 -2.35 6.08 -5.75
C GLY A 64 -3.35 7.04 -5.10
N VAL A 65 -3.82 8.06 -5.82
CA VAL A 65 -4.89 8.94 -5.32
C VAL A 65 -6.26 8.42 -5.78
N PRO A 66 -7.14 7.97 -4.86
CA PRO A 66 -8.40 7.35 -5.21
C PRO A 66 -9.32 8.36 -5.94
N PHE A 67 -9.96 7.90 -7.01
CA PHE A 67 -10.86 8.68 -7.88
C PHE A 67 -10.23 9.86 -8.62
N VAL A 68 -8.90 10.01 -8.55
CA VAL A 68 -8.13 10.97 -9.35
C VAL A 68 -7.23 10.24 -10.32
N THR A 69 -6.36 9.37 -9.82
CA THR A 69 -5.39 8.64 -10.64
C THR A 69 -5.75 7.17 -10.84
N GLN A 70 -6.54 6.59 -9.94
CA GLN A 70 -7.05 5.23 -10.06
C GLN A 70 -8.37 5.02 -9.29
N CYS A 71 -9.10 3.97 -9.64
CA CYS A 71 -10.12 3.41 -8.76
C CYS A 71 -9.42 2.72 -7.55
N PRO A 72 -10.03 2.74 -6.35
CA PRO A 72 -9.51 2.00 -5.21
C PRO A 72 -9.42 0.49 -5.46
N ILE A 73 -8.41 -0.14 -4.87
CA ILE A 73 -8.22 -1.59 -4.93
C ILE A 73 -9.26 -2.24 -4.01
N GLN A 74 -10.21 -2.96 -4.61
CA GLN A 74 -11.25 -3.68 -3.88
C GLN A 74 -10.65 -4.87 -3.11
N GLN A 75 -11.33 -5.31 -2.05
CA GLN A 75 -10.93 -6.49 -1.29
C GLN A 75 -10.71 -7.69 -2.22
N GLY A 76 -9.60 -8.40 -2.02
CA GLY A 76 -9.22 -9.60 -2.78
C GLY A 76 -8.64 -9.32 -4.16
N ASN A 77 -8.58 -8.05 -4.59
CA ASN A 77 -7.95 -7.68 -5.85
C ASN A 77 -6.48 -7.30 -5.63
N THR A 78 -5.70 -7.49 -6.70
CA THR A 78 -4.33 -7.00 -6.82
C THR A 78 -4.29 -5.90 -7.88
N PHE A 79 -3.50 -4.87 -7.64
CA PHE A 79 -3.19 -3.81 -8.58
C PHE A 79 -1.69 -3.69 -8.78
#